data_AF-A0A2N2M6Z8-F1
#
_entry.id   AF-A0A2N2M6Z8-F1
#
_cell.length_a   1.000
_cell.length_b   1.000
_cell.length_c   1.000
_cell.angle_alpha   90.00
_cell.angle_beta   90.00
_cell.angle_gamma   90.00
#
_symmetry.space_group_name_H-M   'P 1'
#
loop_
_entity.id
_entity.type
_entity.pdbx_description
1 polymer ?
#
loop_
_entity_poly.entity_id
_entity_poly.type
_entity_poly.pdbx_seq_one_letter_code
_entity_poly.pdbx_strand_id
1 'polypeptide(L)'
;MIVHPLEQMDALKSLFPFSLLSDEDLKNISPFFEQQNFPAGATVFSDGYPALDLFFILTGKVKIVFHQPKADTTLGVMGTGDHFGEEALTGNHSYQTR
;
A
#
# COMPACT_ATOMS: atom_id res chain seq x y z
N MET A 1 14.49 7.30 -7.45
CA MET A 1 15.39 6.45 -6.65
C MET A 1 15.44 5.12 -7.39
N ILE A 2 16.60 4.67 -7.87
CA ILE A 2 16.68 3.34 -8.51
C ILE A 2 16.71 2.34 -7.36
N VAL A 3 15.56 1.73 -7.06
CA VAL A 3 15.50 0.62 -6.11
C VAL A 3 16.18 -0.57 -6.78
N HIS A 4 17.18 -1.16 -6.14
CA HIS A 4 17.86 -2.30 -6.72
C HIS A 4 16.90 -3.52 -6.72
N PRO A 5 16.78 -4.27 -7.83
CA PRO A 5 15.82 -5.38 -7.94
C PRO A 5 15.92 -6.43 -6.82
N LEU A 6 17.11 -6.63 -6.26
CA LEU A 6 17.34 -7.56 -5.14
C LEU A 6 16.73 -7.06 -3.82
N GLU A 7 16.84 -5.76 -3.52
CA GLU A 7 16.22 -5.16 -2.32
C GLU A 7 14.69 -5.23 -2.38
N GLN A 8 14.13 -5.14 -3.58
CA GLN A 8 12.69 -5.24 -3.80
C GLN A 8 12.15 -6.66 -3.60
N MET A 9 12.89 -7.68 -4.04
CA MET A 9 12.51 -9.07 -3.79
C MET A 9 12.57 -9.42 -2.29
N ASP A 10 13.59 -8.93 -1.58
CA ASP A 10 13.69 -9.14 -0.13
C ASP A 10 12.54 -8.46 0.63
N ALA A 11 12.12 -7.27 0.20
CA ALA A 11 10.94 -6.61 0.73
C ALA A 11 9.68 -7.45 0.51
N LEU A 12 9.46 -7.97 -0.70
CA LEU A 12 8.31 -8.83 -1.00
C LEU A 12 8.30 -10.14 -0.19
N LYS A 13 9.48 -10.74 0.07
CA LYS A 13 9.59 -11.93 0.94
C LYS A 13 9.11 -11.70 2.37
N SER A 14 9.12 -10.45 2.83
CA SER A 14 8.62 -10.08 4.17
C SER A 14 7.10 -9.88 4.24
N LEU A 15 6.41 -9.86 3.09
CA LEU A 15 4.99 -9.53 2.98
C LEU A 15 4.15 -10.76 2.61
N PHE A 16 3.02 -10.95 3.30
CA PHE A 16 2.01 -11.91 2.85
C PHE A 16 1.15 -11.29 1.73
N PRO A 17 0.77 -12.03 0.66
CA PRO A 17 1.02 -13.46 0.43
C PRO A 17 2.33 -13.75 -0.33
N PHE A 18 3.12 -12.73 -0.68
CA PHE A 18 4.30 -12.89 -1.55
C PHE A 18 5.41 -13.75 -0.91
N SER A 19 5.46 -13.81 0.42
CA SER A 19 6.33 -14.72 1.17
C SER A 19 6.10 -16.22 0.85
N LEU A 20 4.99 -16.57 0.20
CA LEU A 20 4.68 -17.93 -0.24
C LEU A 20 5.17 -18.25 -1.66
N LEU A 21 5.65 -17.24 -2.39
CA LEU A 21 6.08 -17.39 -3.77
C LEU A 21 7.55 -17.87 -3.87
N SER A 22 7.86 -18.57 -4.96
CA SER A 22 9.24 -18.96 -5.25
C SER A 22 10.09 -17.73 -5.65
N ASP A 23 11.41 -17.85 -5.58
CA ASP A 23 12.32 -16.79 -6.05
C ASP A 23 12.12 -16.44 -7.53
N GLU A 24 11.74 -17.43 -8.35
CA GLU A 24 11.42 -17.23 -9.77
C GLU A 24 10.13 -16.43 -9.94
N ASP A 25 9.08 -16.77 -9.21
CA ASP A 25 7.81 -16.03 -9.23
C ASP A 25 8.00 -14.60 -8.70
N LEU A 26 8.76 -14.44 -7.61
CA LEU A 26 9.10 -13.13 -7.06
C LEU A 26 9.83 -12.26 -8.07
N LYS A 27 10.80 -12.83 -8.81
CA LYS A 27 11.51 -12.13 -9.88
C LYS A 27 10.59 -11.72 -11.02
N ASN A 28 9.57 -12.53 -11.32
CA ASN A 28 8.60 -12.23 -12.38
C ASN A 28 7.63 -11.12 -11.98
N ILE A 29 7.24 -11.04 -10.70
CA ILE A 29 6.31 -10.01 -10.23
C ILE A 29 6.99 -8.73 -9.75
N SER A 30 8.26 -8.80 -9.32
CA SER A 30 8.96 -7.64 -8.75
C SER A 30 8.92 -6.40 -9.65
N PRO A 31 9.00 -6.47 -10.99
CA PRO A 31 8.96 -5.29 -11.85
C PRO A 31 7.63 -4.52 -11.82
N PHE A 32 6.55 -5.11 -11.29
CA PHE A 32 5.25 -4.44 -11.16
C PHE A 32 5.11 -3.65 -9.86
N PHE A 33 6.09 -3.72 -8.96
CA PHE A 33 6.10 -2.96 -7.72
C PHE A 33 6.98 -1.72 -7.85
N GLU A 34 6.59 -0.68 -7.13
CA GLU A 34 7.41 0.51 -6.90
C GLU A 34 7.48 0.77 -5.40
N GLN A 35 8.67 1.07 -4.88
CA GLN A 35 8.81 1.50 -3.49
C GLN A 35 8.62 3.02 -3.39
N GLN A 36 7.64 3.43 -2.59
CA GLN A 36 7.35 4.83 -2.33
C GLN A 36 7.53 5.17 -0.85
N ASN A 37 8.10 6.35 -0.58
CA ASN A 37 8.30 6.87 0.78
C ASN A 37 7.42 8.09 0.99
N PHE A 38 6.70 8.12 2.11
CA PHE A 38 5.85 9.24 2.52
C PHE A 38 6.38 9.83 3.83
N PRO A 39 6.57 11.15 3.94
CA PRO A 39 6.90 11.77 5.22
C PRO A 39 5.72 11.66 6.19
N ALA A 40 6.01 11.70 7.49
CA ALA A 40 4.97 11.66 8.51
C ALA A 40 3.94 12.80 8.30
N GLY A 41 2.66 12.44 8.32
CA GLY A 41 1.56 13.37 8.08
C GLY A 41 1.19 13.59 6.61
N ALA A 42 1.91 12.99 5.66
CA ALA A 42 1.48 12.99 4.26
C ALA A 42 0.23 12.13 4.05
N THR A 43 -0.66 12.60 3.18
CA THR A 43 -1.79 11.83 2.67
C THR A 43 -1.32 10.90 1.56
N VAL A 44 -1.61 9.60 1.66
CA VAL A 44 -1.33 8.63 0.58
C VAL A 44 -2.38 8.77 -0.52
N PHE A 45 -3.66 8.72 -0.15
CA PHE A 45 -4.80 9.10 -1.00
C PHE A 45 -5.95 9.63 -0.14
N SER A 46 -6.95 10.21 -0.79
CA SER A 46 -8.21 10.65 -0.18
C SER A 46 -9.41 9.96 -0.85
N ASP A 47 -10.53 9.91 -0.14
CA ASP A 47 -11.79 9.39 -0.69
C ASP A 47 -12.18 10.05 -2.01
N GLY A 48 -12.67 9.22 -2.94
CA GLY A 48 -13.14 9.67 -4.24
C GLY A 48 -12.03 9.91 -5.28
N TYR A 49 -10.75 9.84 -4.89
CA TYR A 49 -9.64 9.87 -5.85
C TYR A 49 -9.58 8.56 -6.64
N PRO A 50 -9.11 8.58 -7.91
CA PRO A 50 -9.00 7.38 -8.71
C PRO A 50 -8.20 6.27 -8.02
N ALA A 51 -8.76 5.07 -7.97
CA ALA A 51 -8.07 3.90 -7.42
C ALA A 51 -7.17 3.29 -8.48
N LEU A 52 -5.85 3.41 -8.30
CA LEU A 52 -4.85 3.04 -9.31
C LEU A 52 -3.88 1.96 -8.81
N ASP A 53 -3.61 1.93 -7.51
CA ASP A 53 -2.52 1.16 -6.92
C ASP A 53 -2.98 0.45 -5.65
N LEU A 54 -2.43 -0.75 -5.41
CA LEU A 54 -2.49 -1.45 -4.13
C LEU A 54 -1.19 -1.20 -3.36
N PHE A 55 -1.30 -0.80 -2.10
CA PHE A 55 -0.15 -0.48 -1.25
C PHE A 55 0.09 -1.56 -0.22
N PHE A 56 1.36 -1.84 0.05
CA PHE A 56 1.81 -2.68 1.16
C PHE A 56 2.74 -1.87 2.07
N ILE A 57 2.54 -1.96 3.39
CA ILE A 57 3.33 -1.19 4.35
C ILE A 57 4.60 -1.97 4.70
N LEU A 58 5.74 -1.56 4.15
CA LEU A 58 7.04 -2.12 4.52
C LEU A 58 7.48 -1.65 5.91
N THR A 59 7.37 -0.35 6.17
CA THR A 59 7.73 0.26 7.47
C THR A 59 6.82 1.44 7.77
N GLY A 60 6.62 1.72 9.06
CA GLY A 60 5.83 2.87 9.51
C GLY A 60 4.36 2.52 9.77
N LYS A 61 3.51 3.54 9.75
CA LYS A 61 2.08 3.44 10.05
C LYS A 61 1.27 4.37 9.15
N VAL A 62 0.11 3.89 8.74
CA VAL A 62 -0.88 4.67 7.97
C VAL A 62 -2.14 4.81 8.82
N LYS A 63 -2.62 6.03 8.98
CA LYS A 63 -3.86 6.31 9.70
C LYS A 63 -5.01 6.41 8.70
N ILE A 64 -6.10 5.70 8.98
CA ILE A 64 -7.34 5.77 8.23
C ILE A 64 -8.22 6.85 8.86
N VAL A 65 -8.56 7.88 8.10
CA VAL A 65 -9.32 9.03 8.59
C VAL A 65 -10.54 9.24 7.72
N PHE A 66 -11.71 9.26 8.36
CA PHE A 66 -12.95 9.67 7.72
C PHE A 66 -13.19 11.15 7.99
N HIS A 67 -13.15 11.95 6.93
CA HIS A 67 -13.36 13.39 6.97
C HIS A 67 -14.86 13.70 6.95
N GLN A 68 -15.39 14.28 8.03
CA GLN A 68 -16.78 14.75 8.10
C GLN A 68 -16.83 16.27 8.23
N PRO A 69 -17.95 16.93 7.86
CA PRO A 69 -18.06 18.39 7.91
C PRO A 69 -17.79 19.02 9.28
N LYS A 70 -17.98 18.27 10.38
CA LYS A 70 -17.83 18.77 11.75
C LYS A 70 -16.53 18.35 12.42
N ALA A 71 -16.02 17.16 12.12
CA ALA A 71 -14.80 16.63 12.71
C ALA A 71 -14.30 15.41 11.95
N ASP A 72 -12.99 15.23 11.94
CA ASP A 72 -12.36 14.02 11.44
C ASP A 72 -12.49 12.89 12.46
N THR A 73 -12.78 11.69 11.98
CA THR A 73 -12.81 10.47 12.80
C THR A 73 -11.68 9.55 12.35
N THR A 74 -10.82 9.14 13.28
CA THR A 74 -9.84 8.08 13.00
C THR A 74 -10.54 6.73 13.05
N LEU A 75 -10.59 6.02 11.92
CA LEU A 75 -11.20 4.70 11.84
C LEU A 75 -10.23 3.58 12.27
N GLY A 76 -8.94 3.79 12.05
CA GLY A 76 -7.92 2.80 12.40
C GLY A 76 -6.50 3.25 12.08
N VAL A 77 -5.54 2.40 12.44
CA VAL A 77 -4.13 2.56 12.09
C VAL A 77 -3.60 1.22 11.59
N MET A 78 -3.11 1.22 10.36
CA MET A 78 -2.42 0.10 9.72
C MET A 78 -0.91 0.22 9.96
N GLY A 79 -0.22 -0.90 10.05
CA GLY A 79 1.21 -0.99 10.31
C GLY A 79 1.94 -1.90 9.32
N THR A 80 3.22 -2.16 9.59
CA THR A 80 4.05 -3.06 8.78
C THR A 80 3.37 -4.40 8.52
N GLY A 81 3.33 -4.81 7.25
CA GLY A 81 2.70 -6.04 6.78
C GLY A 81 1.25 -5.88 6.34
N ASP A 82 0.57 -4.82 6.75
CA ASP A 82 -0.78 -4.51 6.27
C ASP A 82 -0.75 -3.98 4.84
N HIS A 83 -1.91 -4.04 4.18
CA HIS A 83 -2.14 -3.50 2.84
C HIS A 83 -3.43 -2.68 2.81
N PHE A 84 -3.56 -1.83 1.80
CA PHE A 84 -4.75 -1.01 1.56
C PHE A 84 -4.80 -0.53 0.10
N GLY A 85 -5.99 -0.14 -0.37
CA GLY A 85 -6.19 0.30 -1.76
C GLY A 85 -6.66 -0.84 -2.69
N GLU A 86 -7.26 -1.88 -2.12
CA GLU A 86 -7.81 -3.04 -2.82
C GLU A 86 -8.87 -2.66 -3.86
N GLU A 87 -9.45 -1.46 -3.75
CA GLU A 87 -10.30 -0.84 -4.75
C GLU A 87 -9.67 -0.89 -6.16
N ALA A 88 -8.36 -0.69 -6.27
CA ALA A 88 -7.63 -0.72 -7.54
C ALA A 88 -7.71 -2.09 -8.25
N LEU A 89 -7.92 -3.18 -7.50
CA LEU A 89 -8.01 -4.53 -8.04
C LEU A 89 -9.44 -5.03 -8.27
N THR A 90 -10.44 -4.37 -7.67
CA THR A 90 -11.83 -4.86 -7.66
C THR A 90 -12.73 -4.23 -8.73
N GLY A 91 -12.18 -3.34 -9.56
CA GLY A 91 -12.94 -2.61 -10.57
C GLY A 91 -13.68 -1.39 -10.02
N ASN A 92 -13.46 -1.04 -8.75
CA ASN A 92 -13.88 0.25 -8.22
C ASN A 92 -13.02 1.35 -8.84
N HIS A 93 -13.66 2.44 -9.27
CA HIS A 93 -12.94 3.53 -9.92
C HIS A 93 -12.29 4.52 -8.94
N SER A 94 -12.61 4.44 -7.64
CA SER A 94 -12.09 5.37 -6.63
C SER A 94 -11.80 4.70 -5.29
N TYR A 95 -10.82 5.26 -4.56
CA TYR A 95 -10.51 4.86 -3.19
C TYR A 95 -11.65 5.22 -2.24
N GLN A 96 -11.86 4.35 -1.26
CA GLN A 96 -12.89 4.47 -0.25
C GLN A 96 -12.30 4.13 1.12
N THR A 97 -12.57 4.98 2.09
CA THR A 97 -12.23 4.75 3.49
C THR A 97 -13.33 3.88 4.08
N ARG A 98 -13.07 2.57 4.26
CA ARG A 98 -14.01 1.62 4.86
C ARG A 98 -13.94 1.61 6.38
#